data_AF-A0A1H8S527-F1
#
_entry.id   AF-A0A1H8S527-F1
#
_cell.length_a   1.000
_cell.length_b   1.000
_cell.length_c   1.000
_cell.angle_alpha   90.00
_cell.angle_beta   90.00
_cell.angle_gamma   90.00
#
_symmetry.space_group_name_H-M   'P 1'
#
loop_
_entity.id
_entity.type
_entity.pdbx_description
1 polymer ?
#
loop_
_entity_poly.entity_id
_entity_poly.type
_entity_poly.pdbx_seq_one_letter_code
_entity_poly.pdbx_strand_id
1 'polypeptide(L)'
;MPTATPAEGTRWIQDPALAHKLSEAVESLLESVQLMLEDDYPFSASLEGGGFYTCELHDLDFAWAPLLETETARLVAEAATDVSPGLFAPELPALIAAIDAQPMPVQQALIGKATARHLARPAVPTAGQITAQVHTTSSTRPYEIPLTATRGPRR
;
A
#
# COMPACT_ATOMS: atom_id res chain seq x y z
N MET A 1 -25.27 -6.98 24.82
CA MET A 1 -24.20 -6.07 24.37
C MET A 1 -23.79 -6.49 22.97
N PRO A 2 -24.06 -5.69 21.93
CA PRO A 2 -23.59 -6.01 20.59
C PRO A 2 -22.08 -5.75 20.51
N THR A 3 -21.32 -6.78 20.17
CA THR A 3 -19.91 -6.71 19.80
C THR A 3 -19.80 -5.92 18.50
N ALA A 4 -19.17 -4.75 18.56
CA ALA A 4 -18.80 -3.99 17.38
C ALA A 4 -17.78 -4.80 16.57
N THR A 5 -18.18 -5.27 15.40
CA THR A 5 -17.26 -5.78 14.37
C THR A 5 -16.28 -4.65 14.03
N PRO A 6 -14.96 -4.93 13.88
CA PRO A 6 -14.02 -3.90 13.45
C PRO A 6 -14.53 -3.33 12.12
N ALA A 7 -14.66 -2.00 12.08
CA ALA A 7 -15.07 -1.29 10.87
C ALA A 7 -14.16 -1.72 9.72
N GLU A 8 -14.76 -2.31 8.69
CA GLU A 8 -14.11 -2.53 7.39
C GLU A 8 -13.44 -1.22 7.00
N GLY A 9 -12.11 -1.27 6.87
CA GLY A 9 -11.29 -0.10 6.59
C GLY A 9 -11.90 0.69 5.44
N THR A 10 -12.20 1.96 5.70
CA THR A 10 -12.75 2.88 4.72
C THR A 10 -11.83 2.90 3.50
N ARG A 11 -12.16 2.15 2.46
CA ARG A 11 -11.52 2.25 1.14
C ARG A 11 -12.08 3.53 0.53
N TRP A 12 -11.39 4.64 0.75
CA TRP A 12 -11.76 5.96 0.24
C TRP A 12 -11.87 5.97 -1.29
N ILE A 13 -11.13 5.09 -1.97
CA ILE A 13 -11.22 4.86 -3.41
C ILE A 13 -11.79 3.46 -3.64
N GLN A 14 -13.08 3.40 -3.96
CA GLN A 14 -13.75 2.15 -4.35
C GLN A 14 -13.67 1.87 -5.84
N ASP A 15 -13.34 2.90 -6.64
CA ASP A 15 -13.12 2.77 -8.08
C ASP A 15 -11.72 2.19 -8.35
N PRO A 16 -11.61 0.94 -8.85
CA PRO A 16 -10.34 0.32 -9.16
C PRO A 16 -9.58 1.05 -10.27
N ALA A 17 -10.29 1.68 -11.21
CA ALA A 17 -9.67 2.38 -12.33
C ALA A 17 -9.00 3.66 -11.83
N LEU A 18 -9.68 4.43 -10.98
CA LEU A 18 -9.08 5.60 -10.32
C LEU A 18 -7.91 5.20 -9.42
N ALA A 19 -8.04 4.11 -8.65
CA ALA A 19 -6.94 3.62 -7.81
C ALA A 19 -5.70 3.24 -8.64
N HIS A 20 -5.90 2.61 -9.79
CA HIS A 20 -4.82 2.26 -10.71
C HIS A 20 -4.15 3.51 -11.28
N LYS A 21 -4.93 4.47 -11.82
CA LYS A 21 -4.40 5.74 -12.33
C LYS A 21 -3.61 6.51 -11.26
N LEU A 22 -4.11 6.59 -10.03
CA LEU A 22 -3.40 7.24 -8.94
C LEU A 22 -2.09 6.51 -8.59
N SER A 23 -2.06 5.18 -8.69
CA SER A 23 -0.83 4.40 -8.50
C SER A 23 0.21 4.67 -9.60
N GLU A 24 -0.21 4.75 -10.86
CA GLU A 24 0.65 5.10 -12.01
C GLU A 24 1.13 6.56 -11.93
N ALA A 25 0.28 7.46 -11.46
CA ALA A 25 0.64 8.84 -11.18
C ALA A 25 1.75 8.93 -10.12
N VAL A 26 1.61 8.24 -8.98
CA VAL A 26 2.67 8.20 -7.95
C VAL A 26 3.98 7.63 -8.50
N GLU A 27 3.92 6.60 -9.36
CA GLU A 27 5.09 6.05 -10.04
C GLU A 27 5.78 7.10 -10.94
N SER A 28 5.02 7.79 -11.79
CA SER A 28 5.55 8.86 -12.64
C SER A 28 6.13 10.02 -11.84
N LEU A 29 5.54 10.34 -10.69
CA LEU A 29 6.04 11.38 -9.79
C LEU A 29 7.38 10.96 -9.15
N LEU A 30 7.51 9.72 -8.68
CA LEU A 30 8.77 9.17 -8.18
C LEU A 30 9.89 9.25 -9.23
N GLU A 31 9.60 8.89 -10.48
CA GLU A 31 10.54 8.98 -11.59
C GLU A 31 10.91 10.44 -11.91
N SER A 32 9.93 11.34 -11.94
CA SER A 32 10.15 12.76 -12.20
C SER A 32 11.01 13.40 -11.10
N VAL A 33 10.72 13.09 -9.83
CA VAL A 33 11.51 13.53 -8.68
C VAL A 33 12.95 13.04 -8.79
N GLN A 34 13.17 11.79 -9.21
CA GLN A 34 14.51 11.25 -9.42
C GLN A 34 15.28 12.00 -10.52
N LEU A 35 14.61 12.42 -11.59
CA LEU A 35 15.22 13.20 -12.67
C LEU A 35 15.50 14.65 -12.27
N MET A 36 14.65 15.25 -11.44
CA MET A 36 14.79 16.64 -10.98
C MET A 36 15.76 16.80 -9.80
N LEU A 37 16.20 15.71 -9.19
CA LEU A 37 17.16 15.73 -8.09
C LEU A 37 18.57 16.08 -8.62
N GLU A 38 18.75 17.35 -8.97
CA GLU A 38 20.03 17.97 -9.35
C GLU A 38 20.71 18.60 -8.12
N ASP A 39 22.03 18.83 -8.21
CA ASP A 39 23.01 19.00 -7.12
C ASP A 39 22.69 20.02 -6.00
N ASP A 40 21.61 20.80 -6.06
CA ASP A 40 21.28 21.86 -5.09
C ASP A 40 19.84 21.84 -4.53
N TYR A 41 18.98 20.88 -4.91
CA TYR A 41 17.59 20.84 -4.40
C TYR A 41 17.30 19.61 -3.52
N PRO A 42 16.81 19.80 -2.28
CA PRO A 42 16.42 18.69 -1.43
C PRO A 42 15.18 17.98 -1.99
N PHE A 43 15.00 16.71 -1.60
CA PHE A 43 13.86 15.89 -1.97
C PHE A 43 12.49 16.57 -1.79
N SER A 44 12.27 17.27 -0.68
CA SER A 44 11.00 17.98 -0.48
C SER A 44 10.75 19.10 -1.48
N ALA A 45 11.80 19.77 -1.94
CA ALA A 45 11.69 20.83 -2.94
C ALA A 45 11.42 20.26 -4.35
N SER A 46 11.96 19.09 -4.67
CA SER A 46 11.67 18.43 -5.96
C SER A 46 10.26 17.83 -6.03
N LEU A 47 9.55 17.69 -4.91
CA LEU A 47 8.13 17.33 -4.89
C LEU A 47 7.20 18.51 -5.16
N GLU A 48 7.62 19.74 -4.86
CA GLU A 48 6.75 20.91 -4.92
C GLU A 48 6.25 21.14 -6.36
N GLY A 49 4.93 21.06 -6.54
CA GLY A 49 4.30 21.23 -7.86
C GLY A 49 4.37 19.99 -8.75
N GLY A 50 5.11 18.96 -8.35
CA GLY A 50 5.18 17.68 -9.06
C GLY A 50 3.82 17.00 -9.17
N GLY A 51 2.97 17.12 -8.14
CA GLY A 51 1.62 16.56 -8.18
C GLY A 51 0.74 17.17 -9.27
N PHE A 52 0.87 18.47 -9.53
CA PHE A 52 0.11 19.14 -10.60
C PHE A 52 0.55 18.66 -11.98
N TYR A 53 1.87 18.59 -12.20
CA TYR A 53 2.43 18.05 -13.44
C TYR A 53 1.97 16.61 -13.68
N THR A 54 2.01 15.77 -12.65
CA THR A 54 1.54 14.38 -12.77
C THR A 54 0.03 14.29 -13.01
N CYS A 55 -0.78 15.13 -12.37
CA CYS A 55 -2.21 15.17 -12.66
C CYS A 55 -2.49 15.52 -14.12
N GLU A 56 -1.77 16.49 -14.70
CA GLU A 56 -1.86 16.85 -16.11
C GLU A 56 -1.47 15.66 -17.02
N LEU A 57 -0.37 14.98 -16.69
CA LEU A 57 0.13 13.83 -17.45
C LEU A 57 -0.86 12.64 -17.47
N HIS A 58 -1.60 12.43 -16.38
CA HIS A 58 -2.48 11.26 -16.19
C HIS A 58 -3.98 11.56 -16.39
N ASP A 59 -4.32 12.77 -16.83
CA ASP A 59 -5.71 13.24 -16.97
C ASP A 59 -6.50 13.05 -15.67
N LEU A 60 -5.92 13.56 -14.57
CA LEU A 60 -6.51 13.57 -13.23
C LEU A 60 -6.91 15.00 -12.84
N ASP A 61 -7.95 15.10 -12.01
CA ASP A 61 -8.30 16.39 -11.38
C ASP A 61 -7.14 16.88 -10.50
N PHE A 62 -6.80 18.17 -10.59
CA PHE A 62 -5.73 18.79 -9.82
C PHE A 62 -5.96 18.74 -8.30
N ALA A 63 -7.19 18.48 -7.83
CA ALA A 63 -7.48 18.21 -6.43
C ALA A 63 -6.73 16.99 -5.86
N TRP A 64 -6.23 16.09 -6.73
CA TRP A 64 -5.42 14.94 -6.32
C TRP A 64 -3.93 15.28 -6.12
N ALA A 65 -3.44 16.42 -6.60
CA ALA A 65 -2.02 16.77 -6.54
C ALA A 65 -1.43 16.68 -5.12
N PRO A 66 -2.06 17.25 -4.06
CA PRO A 66 -1.53 17.14 -2.71
C PRO A 66 -1.45 15.70 -2.19
N LEU A 67 -2.38 14.83 -2.62
CA LEU A 67 -2.37 13.42 -2.24
C LEU A 67 -1.22 12.68 -2.91
N LEU A 68 -0.96 12.94 -4.19
CA LEU A 68 0.14 12.34 -4.94
C LEU A 68 1.50 12.69 -4.32
N GLU A 69 1.70 13.97 -4.01
CA GLU A 69 2.93 14.47 -3.35
C GLU A 69 3.11 13.83 -1.97
N THR A 70 2.04 13.79 -1.17
CA THR A 70 2.08 13.19 0.17
C THR A 70 2.36 11.68 0.12
N GLU A 71 1.71 10.95 -0.79
CA GLU A 71 1.94 9.51 -0.95
C GLU A 71 3.37 9.23 -1.42
N THR A 72 3.91 10.06 -2.30
CA THR A 72 5.31 9.97 -2.75
C THR A 72 6.27 10.19 -1.58
N ALA A 73 6.05 11.23 -0.78
CA ALA A 73 6.82 11.49 0.43
C ALA A 73 6.75 10.33 1.43
N ARG A 74 5.56 9.77 1.63
CA ARG A 74 5.32 8.61 2.50
C ARG A 74 6.09 7.37 2.03
N LEU A 75 6.14 7.10 0.72
CA LEU A 75 6.87 5.98 0.15
C LEU A 75 8.39 6.13 0.32
N VAL A 76 8.93 7.34 0.14
CA VAL A 76 10.36 7.60 0.38
C VAL A 76 10.70 7.51 1.87
N ALA A 77 9.81 7.98 2.76
CA ALA A 77 9.95 7.79 4.21
C ALA A 77 9.91 6.31 4.62
N GLU A 78 9.05 5.52 3.98
CA GLU A 78 9.01 4.06 4.15
C GLU A 78 10.30 3.39 3.64
N ALA A 79 10.88 3.89 2.55
CA ALA A 79 12.18 3.42 2.06
C ALA A 79 13.32 3.74 3.03
N ALA A 80 13.25 4.85 3.77
CA ALA A 80 14.26 5.25 4.75
C ALA A 80 14.18 4.47 6.08
N THR A 81 12.97 4.14 6.52
CA THR A 81 12.74 3.55 7.86
C THR A 81 12.39 2.06 7.84
N ASP A 82 12.03 1.51 6.67
CA ASP A 82 11.42 0.19 6.51
C ASP A 82 10.11 0.00 7.31
N VAL A 83 9.53 1.11 7.77
CA VAL A 83 8.23 1.18 8.43
C VAL A 83 7.33 2.03 7.54
N SER A 84 6.09 1.59 7.32
CA SER A 84 5.12 2.33 6.51
C SER A 84 4.38 3.34 7.40
N PRO A 85 4.74 4.64 7.41
CA PRO A 85 3.96 5.63 8.12
C PRO A 85 2.59 5.76 7.44
N GLY A 86 1.56 6.11 8.21
CA GLY A 86 0.29 6.52 7.62
C GLY A 86 0.45 7.80 6.78
N LEU A 87 -0.43 8.00 5.78
CA LEU A 87 -0.38 9.15 4.87
C LEU A 87 -0.49 10.49 5.62
N PHE A 88 -1.19 10.52 6.75
CA PHE A 88 -1.34 11.69 7.61
C PHE A 88 -0.67 11.50 8.98
N ALA A 89 0.37 10.67 9.05
CA ALA A 89 1.08 10.43 10.29
C ALA A 89 1.83 11.71 10.74
N PRO A 90 1.71 12.11 12.02
CA PRO A 90 2.30 13.37 12.51
C PRO A 90 3.83 13.39 12.44
N GLU A 91 4.48 12.23 12.39
CA GLU A 91 5.93 12.08 12.23
C GLU A 91 6.42 12.27 10.79
N LEU A 92 5.54 12.24 9.79
CA LEU A 92 5.94 12.29 8.37
C LEU A 92 6.75 13.56 8.02
N PRO A 93 6.40 14.78 8.47
CA PRO A 93 7.22 15.96 8.24
C PRO A 93 8.64 15.86 8.82
N ALA A 94 8.80 15.22 9.98
CA ALA A 94 10.12 15.03 10.60
C ALA A 94 10.96 14.01 9.83
N LEU A 95 10.33 12.97 9.28
CA LEU A 95 10.99 12.00 8.41
C LEU A 95 11.46 12.64 7.10
N ILE A 96 10.63 13.49 6.47
CA ILE A 96 11.00 14.22 5.26
C ILE A 96 12.19 15.14 5.53
N ALA A 97 12.17 15.92 6.60
CA ALA A 97 13.30 16.77 6.97
C ALA A 97 14.60 15.96 7.22
N ALA A 98 14.49 14.76 7.78
CA ALA A 98 15.63 13.87 7.97
C ALA A 98 16.18 13.29 6.66
N ILE A 99 15.33 13.10 5.64
CA ILE A 99 15.71 12.72 4.27
C ILE A 99 16.41 13.89 3.57
N ASP A 100 15.85 15.09 3.64
CA ASP A 100 16.44 16.30 3.03
C ASP A 100 17.84 16.62 3.57
N ALA A 101 18.10 16.27 4.83
CA ALA A 101 19.40 16.44 5.48
C ALA A 101 20.45 15.40 5.04
N GLN A 102 20.06 14.35 4.29
CA GLN A 102 21.00 13.34 3.81
C GLN A 102 21.83 13.87 2.62
N PRO A 103 23.03 13.30 2.37
CA PRO A 103 23.76 13.56 1.13
C PRO A 103 22.92 13.21 -0.11
N MET A 104 23.09 13.97 -1.19
CA MET A 104 22.34 13.78 -2.44
C MET A 104 22.32 12.31 -2.93
N PRO A 105 23.45 11.57 -2.96
CA PRO A 105 23.43 10.17 -3.40
C PRO A 105 22.55 9.27 -2.52
N VAL A 106 22.40 9.60 -1.23
CA VAL A 106 21.54 8.86 -0.30
C VAL A 106 20.07 9.18 -0.60
N GLN A 107 19.73 10.44 -0.85
CA GLN A 107 18.38 10.84 -1.26
C GLN A 107 17.97 10.10 -2.55
N GLN A 108 18.84 10.11 -3.58
CA GLN A 108 18.62 9.38 -4.84
C GLN A 108 18.43 7.88 -4.62
N ALA A 109 19.23 7.26 -3.76
CA ALA A 109 19.11 5.84 -3.44
C ALA A 109 17.79 5.51 -2.72
N LEU A 110 17.30 6.41 -1.84
CA LEU A 110 16.02 6.25 -1.16
C LEU A 110 14.84 6.35 -2.12
N ILE A 111 14.89 7.32 -3.05
CA ILE A 111 13.87 7.45 -4.10
C ILE A 111 13.87 6.21 -4.98
N GLY A 112 15.03 5.76 -5.47
CA GLY A 112 15.12 4.54 -6.28
C GLY A 112 14.64 3.28 -5.54
N LYS A 113 14.92 3.17 -4.24
CA LYS A 113 14.38 2.10 -3.37
C LYS A 113 12.86 2.18 -3.26
N ALA A 114 12.29 3.38 -3.12
CA ALA A 114 10.84 3.60 -3.09
C ALA A 114 10.18 3.20 -4.42
N THR A 115 10.73 3.63 -5.56
CA THR A 115 10.27 3.27 -6.90
C THR A 115 10.26 1.75 -7.10
N ALA A 116 11.38 1.08 -6.81
CA ALA A 116 11.49 -0.37 -6.95
C ALA A 116 10.48 -1.12 -6.08
N ARG A 117 10.20 -0.64 -4.86
CA ARG A 117 9.20 -1.24 -3.96
C ARG A 117 7.78 -1.03 -4.44
N HIS A 118 7.47 0.17 -4.95
CA HIS A 118 6.14 0.50 -5.47
C HIS A 118 5.81 -0.36 -6.69
N LEU A 119 6.75 -0.49 -7.64
CA LEU A 119 6.64 -1.35 -8.81
C LEU A 119 6.49 -2.84 -8.48
N ALA A 120 7.14 -3.30 -7.41
CA ALA A 120 7.06 -4.69 -6.98
C ALA A 120 5.75 -5.02 -6.24
N ARG A 121 4.92 -4.03 -5.91
CA ARG A 121 3.68 -4.23 -5.17
C ARG A 121 2.65 -4.88 -6.10
N PRO A 122 2.09 -6.05 -5.75
CA PRO A 122 1.09 -6.68 -6.61
C PRO A 122 -0.13 -5.77 -6.73
N ALA A 123 -0.60 -5.55 -7.97
CA ALA A 123 -1.86 -4.88 -8.22
C ALA A 123 -2.95 -5.58 -7.41
N VAL A 124 -3.67 -4.82 -6.59
CA VAL A 124 -4.72 -5.37 -5.74
C VAL A 124 -5.72 -6.10 -6.64
N PRO A 125 -5.95 -7.41 -6.45
CA PRO A 125 -6.91 -8.13 -7.29
C PRO A 125 -8.28 -7.49 -7.15
N THR A 126 -8.83 -7.03 -8.27
CA THR A 126 -10.21 -6.57 -8.39
C THR A 126 -11.11 -7.68 -7.85
N ALA A 127 -12.11 -7.32 -7.04
CA ALA A 127 -12.98 -8.25 -6.29
C ALA A 127 -13.77 -9.28 -7.16
N GLY A 128 -13.54 -9.34 -8.48
CA GLY A 128 -14.04 -10.37 -9.39
C GLY A 128 -13.06 -11.52 -9.70
N GLN A 129 -11.83 -11.51 -9.17
CA GLN A 129 -10.81 -12.55 -9.43
C GLN A 129 -10.59 -13.57 -8.30
N ILE A 130 -11.53 -13.68 -7.36
CA ILE A 130 -11.59 -14.84 -6.46
C ILE A 130 -12.19 -16.02 -7.26
N THR A 131 -11.45 -16.54 -8.24
CA THR A 131 -11.73 -17.86 -8.79
C THR A 131 -11.39 -18.88 -7.72
N ALA A 132 -12.44 -19.48 -7.18
CA ALA A 132 -12.44 -20.59 -6.25
C ALA A 132 -11.40 -21.66 -6.62
N GLN A 133 -10.28 -21.72 -5.90
CA GLN A 133 -9.57 -22.97 -5.71
C GLN A 133 -10.24 -23.73 -4.55
N VAL A 134 -11.44 -24.24 -4.82
CA VAL A 134 -11.98 -25.36 -4.04
C VAL A 134 -11.16 -26.58 -4.46
N HIS A 135 -10.05 -26.83 -3.75
CA HIS A 135 -9.46 -28.15 -3.74
C HIS A 135 -10.40 -29.06 -2.95
N THR A 136 -11.30 -29.72 -3.68
CA THR A 136 -12.11 -30.83 -3.20
C THR A 136 -11.19 -32.01 -2.90
N THR A 137 -10.61 -32.07 -1.70
CA THR A 137 -10.13 -33.33 -1.16
C THR A 137 -11.26 -33.99 -0.37
N SER A 138 -12.20 -34.56 -1.12
CA SER A 138 -13.07 -35.62 -0.59
C SER A 138 -12.19 -36.80 -0.19
N SER A 139 -11.83 -36.86 1.09
CA SER A 139 -11.34 -38.10 1.72
C SER A 139 -12.35 -38.48 2.81
N THR A 140 -13.44 -39.08 2.34
CA THR A 140 -14.44 -39.72 3.20
C THR A 140 -13.82 -40.98 3.78
N ARG A 141 -13.26 -40.90 5.00
CA ARG A 141 -13.08 -42.09 5.83
C ARG A 141 -14.32 -42.24 6.71
N PRO A 142 -15.08 -43.35 6.61
CA PRO A 142 -16.15 -43.62 7.56
C PRO A 142 -15.53 -43.89 8.93
N TYR A 143 -15.94 -43.09 9.91
CA TYR A 143 -15.63 -43.31 11.32
C TYR A 143 -16.55 -44.43 11.81
N GLU A 144 -16.01 -45.64 12.02
CA GLU A 144 -16.72 -46.70 12.73
C GLU A 144 -16.88 -46.28 14.19
N ILE A 145 -18.13 -46.15 14.65
CA ILE A 145 -18.49 -45.85 16.03
C ILE A 145 -18.61 -47.18 16.79
N PRO A 146 -17.79 -47.46 17.81
CA PRO A 146 -18.01 -48.62 18.66
C PRO A 146 -19.21 -48.36 19.61
N LEU A 147 -20.29 -49.10 19.41
CA LEU A 147 -21.45 -49.16 20.28
C LEU A 147 -21.06 -49.76 21.65
N THR A 148 -20.89 -48.89 22.65
CA THR A 148 -20.77 -49.30 24.05
C THR A 148 -22.18 -49.59 24.60
N ALA A 149 -22.54 -50.86 24.67
CA ALA A 149 -23.77 -51.30 25.33
C ALA A 149 -23.62 -51.20 26.86
N THR A 150 -24.34 -50.26 27.48
CA THR A 150 -24.51 -50.17 28.94
C THR A 150 -25.98 -50.46 29.27
N ARG A 151 -26.25 -51.59 29.95
CA ARG A 151 -27.48 -51.93 30.72
C ARG A 151 -27.32 -53.40 31.15
N GLY A 152 -27.41 -53.84 32.40
CA GLY A 152 -27.79 -53.33 33.71
C GLY A 152 -27.92 -54.57 34.62
N PRO A 153 -27.90 -54.47 35.97
CA PRO A 153 -27.91 -55.66 36.82
C PRO A 153 -29.34 -56.18 36.99
N ARG A 154 -29.52 -57.50 36.91
CA ARG A 154 -30.71 -58.19 37.44
C ARG A 154 -30.25 -59.20 38.50
N ARG A 155 -30.64 -58.87 39.74
CA ARG A 155 -30.95 -59.69 40.93
C ARG A 155 -30.20 -61.01 41.13
#